data_AF-A0A7U6KSF3-F1
#
_entry.id   AF-A0A7U6KSF3-F1
#
_cell.length_a   1.000
_cell.length_b   1.000
_cell.length_c   1.000
_cell.angle_alpha   90.00
_cell.angle_beta   90.00
_cell.angle_gamma   90.00
#
_symmetry.space_group_name_H-M   'P 1'
#
loop_
_entity.id
_entity.type
_entity.pdbx_description
1 polymer ?
#
loop_
_entity_poly.entity_id
_entity_poly.type
_entity_poly.pdbx_seq_one_letter_code
_entity_poly.pdbx_strand_id
1 'polypeptide(L)'
;MAEFVPTFNSARTVGNALYGGQQIPGEDDTLRVADVSLYSNIRYARAENVKASSTLIASDQIVTELTTLGLIQNDTPMNRSRYAHEWSYLIHNDGLAVDKVARVLAEQRGFPIAMADVNHSIREAALDDLSPAGV
;
A
#
# COMPACT_ATOMS: atom_id res chain seq x y z
N MET A 1 -21.65 9.36 18.15
CA MET A 1 -20.46 8.96 18.94
C MET A 1 -20.31 9.84 20.18
N ALA A 2 -20.22 11.16 20.06
CA ALA A 2 -20.14 12.07 21.24
C ALA A 2 -21.36 12.03 22.17
N GLU A 3 -22.57 11.79 21.64
CA GLU A 3 -23.80 11.63 22.43
C GLU A 3 -23.83 10.33 23.28
N PHE A 4 -23.07 9.31 22.89
CA PHE A 4 -23.04 8.00 23.55
C PHE A 4 -21.78 7.77 24.39
N VAL A 5 -20.81 8.70 24.37
CA VAL A 5 -19.58 8.64 25.15
C VAL A 5 -19.29 10.03 25.73
N PRO A 6 -19.90 10.40 26.88
CA PRO A 6 -19.78 11.73 27.49
C PRO A 6 -18.33 12.16 27.77
N THR A 7 -17.46 11.21 28.09
CA THR A 7 -16.03 11.44 28.32
C THR A 7 -15.27 11.85 27.05
N PHE A 8 -15.77 11.51 25.86
CA PHE A 8 -15.20 11.97 24.60
C PHE A 8 -15.47 13.48 24.38
N ASN A 9 -16.65 13.96 24.78
CA ASN A 9 -17.00 15.38 24.69
C ASN A 9 -16.07 16.25 25.59
N SER A 10 -15.61 15.70 26.72
CA SER A 10 -14.65 16.35 27.61
C SER A 10 -13.19 15.94 27.35
N ALA A 11 -12.90 15.18 26.29
CA ALA A 11 -11.55 14.72 26.02
C ALA A 11 -10.66 15.90 25.65
N ARG A 12 -9.58 16.09 26.41
CA ARG A 12 -8.55 17.08 26.09
C ARG A 12 -7.54 16.43 25.15
N THR A 13 -7.34 17.00 23.96
CA THR A 13 -6.31 16.54 23.03
C THR A 13 -4.94 16.59 23.72
N VAL A 14 -4.33 15.42 23.93
CA VAL A 14 -3.00 15.27 24.52
C VAL A 14 -2.03 14.86 23.42
N GLY A 15 -1.31 15.84 22.86
CA GLY A 15 -0.30 15.64 21.82
C GLY A 15 -0.80 15.83 20.39
N ASN A 16 0.14 15.81 19.46
CA ASN A 16 -0.19 15.87 18.04
C ASN A 16 -0.81 14.54 17.62
N ALA A 17 -2.01 14.59 17.05
CA ALA A 17 -2.66 13.42 16.51
C ALA A 17 -1.73 12.78 15.47
N LEU A 18 -1.37 11.52 15.68
CA LEU A 18 -0.66 10.74 14.67
C LEU A 18 -1.59 10.62 13.46
N TYR A 19 -1.28 11.37 12.41
CA TYR A 19 -2.01 11.28 11.15
C TYR A 19 -1.54 10.02 10.43
N GLY A 20 -2.39 9.01 10.43
CA GLY A 20 -2.16 7.73 9.75
C GLY A 20 -3.44 6.91 9.89
N GLY A 21 -3.92 6.35 8.79
CA GLY A 21 -5.24 5.70 8.71
C GLY A 21 -5.51 4.78 9.91
N GLN A 22 -6.76 4.78 10.36
CA GLN A 22 -7.28 3.99 11.48
C GLN A 22 -6.55 2.64 11.57
N GLN A 23 -5.75 2.46 12.62
CA GLN A 23 -5.09 1.18 12.86
C GLN A 23 -6.18 0.13 13.08
N ILE A 24 -6.13 -0.93 12.29
CA ILE A 24 -6.91 -2.12 12.56
C ILE A 24 -6.16 -2.86 13.67
N PRO A 25 -6.78 -3.11 14.84
CA PRO A 25 -6.13 -3.79 15.95
C PRO A 25 -5.62 -5.17 15.54
N GLY A 26 -4.42 -5.54 15.98
CA GLY A 26 -3.83 -6.87 15.75
C GLY A 26 -2.35 -6.80 15.37
N GLU A 27 -1.59 -7.79 15.82
CA GLU A 27 -0.16 -7.98 15.52
C GLU A 27 0.08 -8.66 14.16
N ASP A 28 -0.95 -9.30 13.62
CA ASP A 28 -0.90 -10.00 12.33
C ASP A 28 -1.26 -9.03 11.19
N ASP A 29 -0.28 -8.70 10.36
CA ASP A 29 -0.41 -7.83 9.21
C ASP A 29 -1.04 -8.53 7.99
N THR A 30 -1.08 -9.86 7.97
CA THR A 30 -1.73 -10.64 6.91
C THR A 30 -3.25 -10.46 6.94
N LEU A 31 -3.82 -10.19 8.12
CA LEU A 31 -5.23 -9.78 8.28
C LEU A 31 -5.53 -8.38 7.67
N ARG A 32 -4.50 -7.66 7.21
CA ARG A 32 -4.59 -6.31 6.63
C ARG A 32 -4.46 -6.30 5.10
N VAL A 33 -4.41 -7.49 4.48
CA VAL A 33 -4.26 -7.68 3.03
C VAL A 33 -5.63 -7.87 2.40
N ALA A 34 -5.76 -7.55 1.11
CA ALA A 34 -6.95 -7.93 0.36
C ALA A 34 -6.97 -9.46 0.24
N ASP A 35 -8.10 -10.08 0.58
CA ASP A 35 -8.27 -11.51 0.33
C ASP A 35 -8.97 -11.70 -1.02
N VAL A 36 -8.49 -12.66 -1.80
CA VAL A 36 -9.11 -13.07 -3.06
C VAL A 36 -9.43 -14.54 -3.00
N SER A 37 -10.72 -14.84 -2.95
CA SER A 37 -11.23 -16.20 -3.09
C SER A 37 -11.58 -16.48 -4.55
N LEU A 38 -10.95 -17.51 -5.13
CA LEU A 38 -11.13 -17.91 -6.53
C LEU A 38 -11.91 -19.24 -6.60
N TYR A 39 -12.99 -19.25 -7.37
CA TYR A 39 -13.87 -20.41 -7.56
C TYR A 39 -13.96 -20.73 -9.05
N SER A 40 -12.87 -21.30 -9.59
CA SER A 40 -12.68 -21.55 -11.03
C SER A 40 -13.76 -22.45 -11.64
N ASN A 41 -14.27 -23.42 -10.87
CA ASN A 41 -15.34 -24.35 -11.27
C ASN A 41 -16.67 -23.65 -11.59
N ILE A 42 -16.92 -22.46 -11.05
CA ILE A 42 -18.12 -21.66 -11.31
C ILE A 42 -17.81 -20.29 -11.93
N ARG A 43 -16.56 -20.07 -12.34
CA ARG A 43 -16.08 -18.80 -12.93
C ARG A 43 -16.41 -17.59 -12.06
N TYR A 44 -16.25 -17.74 -10.75
CA TYR A 44 -16.55 -16.70 -9.77
C TYR A 44 -15.28 -16.34 -8.98
N ALA A 45 -15.09 -15.05 -8.73
CA ALA A 45 -14.03 -14.54 -7.88
C ALA A 45 -14.63 -13.52 -6.92
N ARG A 46 -14.16 -13.52 -5.67
CA ARG A 46 -14.53 -12.55 -4.64
C ARG A 46 -13.26 -11.91 -4.10
N ALA A 47 -13.19 -10.58 -4.17
CA ALA A 47 -12.14 -9.79 -3.54
C ALA A 47 -12.71 -9.01 -2.35
N GLU A 48 -12.09 -9.15 -1.19
CA GLU A 48 -12.45 -8.43 0.04
C GLU A 48 -11.35 -7.41 0.33
N ASN A 49 -11.63 -6.14 0.00
CA ASN A 49 -10.67 -5.05 0.12
C ASN A 49 -10.94 -4.22 1.38
N VAL A 50 -9.88 -3.99 2.16
CA VAL A 50 -9.93 -3.17 3.39
C VAL A 50 -9.25 -1.81 3.19
N LYS A 51 -8.24 -1.74 2.32
CA LYS A 51 -7.52 -0.50 1.94
C LYS A 51 -7.44 -0.37 0.43
N ALA A 52 -7.43 0.86 -0.08
CA ALA A 52 -7.34 1.09 -1.52
C ALA A 52 -6.06 0.48 -2.13
N SER A 53 -4.94 0.48 -1.40
CA SER A 53 -3.68 -0.09 -1.85
C SER A 53 -3.71 -1.61 -2.00
N SER A 54 -4.53 -2.32 -1.22
CA SER A 54 -4.61 -3.78 -1.28
C SER A 54 -5.36 -4.27 -2.53
N THR A 55 -6.18 -3.42 -3.14
CA THR A 55 -6.92 -3.72 -4.37
C THR A 55 -6.01 -4.06 -5.55
N LEU A 56 -4.80 -3.47 -5.61
CA LEU A 56 -3.86 -3.75 -6.71
C LEU A 56 -3.40 -5.21 -6.66
N ILE A 57 -3.04 -5.70 -5.47
CA ILE A 57 -2.66 -7.10 -5.24
C ILE A 57 -3.81 -8.04 -5.62
N ALA A 58 -5.03 -7.71 -5.18
CA ALA A 58 -6.20 -8.50 -5.53
C ALA A 58 -6.45 -8.56 -7.05
N SER A 59 -6.26 -7.43 -7.74
CA SER A 59 -6.36 -7.38 -9.20
C SER A 59 -5.34 -8.30 -9.88
N ASP A 60 -4.10 -8.30 -9.42
CA ASP A 60 -3.02 -9.11 -10.01
C ASP A 60 -3.27 -10.62 -9.78
N GLN A 61 -3.78 -11.00 -8.61
CA GLN A 61 -4.20 -12.39 -8.32
C GLN A 61 -5.33 -12.85 -9.26
N ILE A 62 -6.36 -12.03 -9.48
CA ILE A 62 -7.45 -12.36 -10.40
C ILE A 62 -6.93 -12.51 -11.84
N VAL A 63 -6.08 -11.58 -12.30
CA VAL A 63 -5.48 -11.65 -13.65
C VAL A 63 -4.65 -12.92 -13.82
N THR A 64 -3.89 -13.31 -12.79
CA THR A 64 -3.08 -14.53 -12.79
C THR A 64 -3.95 -15.79 -12.95
N GLU A 65 -5.06 -15.88 -12.22
CA GLU A 65 -5.99 -17.01 -12.32
C GLU A 65 -6.65 -17.07 -13.70
N LEU A 66 -7.15 -15.94 -14.20
CA LEU A 66 -7.78 -15.89 -15.53
C LEU A 66 -6.79 -16.28 -16.64
N THR A 67 -5.51 -15.94 -16.48
CA THR A 67 -4.44 -16.35 -17.39
C THR A 67 -4.18 -17.86 -17.30
N THR A 68 -4.13 -18.40 -16.08
CA THR A 68 -3.95 -19.85 -15.81
C THR A 68 -5.09 -20.67 -16.41
N LEU A 69 -6.32 -20.15 -16.37
CA LEU A 69 -7.50 -20.76 -17.01
C LEU A 69 -7.54 -20.58 -18.53
N GLY A 70 -6.58 -19.87 -19.12
CA GLY A 70 -6.52 -19.59 -20.56
C GLY A 70 -7.63 -18.63 -21.05
N LEU A 71 -8.26 -17.87 -20.15
CA LEU A 71 -9.35 -16.96 -20.47
C LEU A 71 -8.84 -15.60 -20.98
N ILE A 72 -7.65 -15.19 -20.55
CA ILE A 72 -6.99 -13.96 -20.98
C ILE A 72 -5.50 -14.20 -21.26
N GLN A 73 -4.89 -13.31 -22.05
CA GLN A 73 -3.44 -13.23 -22.21
C GLN A 73 -2.89 -12.14 -21.29
N ASN A 74 -1.91 -12.47 -20.44
CA ASN A 74 -1.32 -11.50 -19.52
C ASN A 74 -0.18 -10.70 -20.16
N ASP A 75 0.58 -11.31 -21.08
CA ASP A 75 1.74 -10.68 -21.74
C ASP A 75 1.31 -9.78 -22.92
N THR A 76 0.53 -8.76 -22.62
CA THR A 76 0.11 -7.76 -23.61
C THR A 76 0.98 -6.50 -23.51
N PRO A 77 1.17 -5.75 -24.60
CA PRO A 77 1.84 -4.46 -24.55
C PRO A 77 1.24 -3.51 -23.50
N MET A 78 -0.09 -3.53 -23.36
CA MET A 78 -0.83 -2.72 -22.40
C MET A 78 -0.57 -3.12 -20.93
N ASN A 79 -0.36 -4.42 -20.68
CA ASN A 79 0.00 -4.87 -19.34
C ASN A 79 1.48 -4.57 -19.01
N ARG A 80 2.38 -4.72 -19.99
CA ARG A 80 3.80 -4.33 -19.83
C ARG A 80 3.96 -2.84 -19.53
N SER A 81 3.12 -1.98 -20.12
CA SER A 81 3.14 -0.54 -19.84
C SER A 81 2.66 -0.15 -18.44
N ARG A 82 1.99 -1.05 -17.70
CA ARG A 82 1.57 -0.80 -16.31
C ARG A 82 2.77 -0.55 -15.40
N TYR A 83 3.85 -1.29 -15.61
CA TYR A 83 5.07 -1.21 -14.79
C TYR A 83 6.12 -0.27 -15.38
N ALA A 84 5.98 0.13 -16.64
CA ALA A 84 6.90 1.03 -17.33
C ALA A 84 6.47 2.51 -17.29
N HIS A 85 5.60 2.90 -16.34
CA HIS A 85 5.15 4.28 -16.27
C HIS A 85 6.29 5.19 -15.78
N GLU A 86 6.80 6.02 -16.68
CA GLU A 86 7.83 7.01 -16.34
C GLU A 86 7.19 8.25 -15.72
N TRP A 87 7.33 8.37 -14.41
CA TRP A 87 6.90 9.56 -13.68
C TRP A 87 7.94 10.67 -13.86
N SER A 88 7.85 11.44 -14.95
CA SER A 88 8.86 12.44 -15.31
C SER A 88 9.12 13.50 -14.22
N TYR A 89 8.15 13.75 -13.35
CA TYR A 89 8.32 14.65 -12.21
C TYR A 89 9.19 14.04 -11.09
N LEU A 90 9.27 12.72 -10.97
CA LEU A 90 10.16 12.06 -10.01
C LEU A 90 11.63 12.12 -10.45
N ILE A 91 11.92 12.38 -11.73
CA ILE A 91 13.29 12.55 -12.24
C ILE A 91 14.04 13.66 -11.49
N HIS A 92 13.33 14.69 -11.06
CA HIS A 92 13.90 15.87 -10.39
C HIS A 92 13.75 15.82 -8.86
N ASN A 93 13.07 14.81 -8.33
CA ASN A 93 12.79 14.68 -6.90
C ASN A 93 13.36 13.35 -6.42
N ASP A 94 14.62 13.35 -5.99
CA ASP A 94 15.22 12.17 -5.38
C ASP A 94 14.63 11.91 -3.97
N GLY A 95 14.71 10.66 -3.51
CA GLY A 95 14.20 10.28 -2.19
C GLY A 95 14.88 11.04 -1.04
N LEU A 96 16.15 11.40 -1.18
CA LEU A 96 16.91 12.12 -0.15
C LEU A 96 16.36 13.54 0.09
N ALA A 97 15.96 14.22 -0.99
CA ALA A 97 15.33 15.53 -0.93
C ALA A 97 13.97 15.45 -0.24
N VAL A 98 13.19 14.40 -0.54
CA VAL A 98 11.91 14.13 0.12
C VAL A 98 12.12 13.85 1.62
N ASP A 99 13.07 12.99 1.98
CA ASP A 99 13.40 12.64 3.36
C ASP A 99 13.82 13.87 4.17
N LYS A 100 14.62 14.76 3.57
CA LYS A 100 15.04 16.01 4.22
C LYS A 100 13.84 16.89 4.55
N VAL A 101 12.91 17.04 3.61
CA VAL A 101 11.67 17.82 3.84
C VAL A 101 10.80 17.15 4.88
N ALA A 102 10.66 15.82 4.84
CA ALA A 102 9.88 15.05 5.82
C ALA A 102 10.41 15.24 7.24
N ARG A 103 11.74 15.21 7.45
CA ARG A 103 12.36 15.44 8.76
C ARG A 103 12.10 16.85 9.29
N VAL A 104 12.26 17.87 8.44
CA VAL A 104 11.93 19.26 8.81
C VAL A 104 10.48 19.39 9.24
N LEU A 105 9.55 18.77 8.50
CA LEU A 105 8.13 18.80 8.83
C LEU A 105 7.82 18.04 10.13
N ALA A 106 8.49 16.91 10.39
CA ALA A 106 8.34 16.15 11.63
C ALA A 106 8.76 16.99 12.85
N GLU A 107 9.91 17.66 12.80
CA GLU A 107 10.37 18.56 13.86
C GLU A 107 9.41 19.73 14.09
N GLN A 108 9.02 20.43 13.02
CA GLN A 108 8.10 21.56 13.09
C GLN A 108 6.74 21.18 13.68
N ARG A 109 6.31 19.94 13.45
CA ARG A 109 5.07 19.38 13.97
C ARG A 109 5.27 18.58 15.25
N GLY A 110 6.44 18.63 15.90
CA GLY A 110 6.70 17.93 17.16
C GLY A 110 6.50 16.42 17.10
N PHE A 111 6.65 15.79 15.93
CA PHE A 111 6.67 14.34 15.77
C PHE A 111 8.10 13.80 15.92
N PRO A 112 8.29 12.56 16.39
CA PRO A 112 9.60 11.91 16.39
C PRO A 112 10.20 11.87 14.98
N ILE A 113 11.51 12.14 14.86
CA ILE A 113 12.23 12.06 13.58
C ILE A 113 12.11 10.68 12.93
N ALA A 114 12.04 9.61 13.71
CA ALA A 114 11.84 8.26 13.20
C ALA A 114 10.52 8.07 12.43
N MET A 115 9.54 8.97 12.59
CA MET A 115 8.29 8.98 11.82
C MET A 115 8.39 9.75 10.49
N ALA A 116 9.52 10.41 10.22
CA ALA A 116 9.78 11.09 8.96
C ALA A 116 10.31 10.15 7.87
N ASP A 117 10.81 8.98 8.26
CA ASP A 117 11.36 7.99 7.35
C ASP A 117 10.24 7.16 6.71
N VAL A 118 10.47 6.66 5.48
CA VAL A 118 9.53 5.76 4.81
C VAL A 118 9.39 4.49 5.63
N ASN A 119 8.15 4.07 5.88
CA ASN A 119 7.91 2.81 6.57
C ASN A 119 8.30 1.64 5.65
N HIS A 120 9.46 1.05 5.91
CA HIS A 120 9.98 -0.13 5.19
C HIS A 120 9.34 -1.47 5.65
N SER A 121 8.15 -1.47 6.27
CA SER A 121 7.46 -2.69 6.73
C SER A 121 7.26 -3.77 5.65
N ILE A 122 7.51 -3.48 4.38
CA ILE A 122 7.68 -4.50 3.35
C ILE A 122 8.82 -4.02 2.46
N ARG A 123 10.07 -4.40 2.76
CA ARG A 123 11.06 -4.50 1.68
C ARG A 123 10.53 -5.58 0.76
N GLU A 124 10.04 -5.16 -0.40
CA GLU A 124 9.75 -6.03 -1.52
C GLU A 124 11.02 -6.80 -1.89
N ALA A 125 11.23 -7.96 -1.28
CA ALA A 125 12.09 -9.01 -1.85
C ALA A 125 11.67 -9.35 -3.29
N ALA A 126 10.49 -8.91 -3.74
CA ALA A 126 9.99 -9.00 -5.10
C ALA A 126 10.72 -8.09 -6.12
N LEU A 127 11.43 -7.03 -5.69
CA LEU A 127 12.16 -6.16 -6.63
C LEU A 127 13.57 -6.65 -6.96
N ASP A 128 14.16 -7.51 -6.13
CA ASP A 128 15.49 -8.08 -6.38
C ASP A 128 15.49 -9.12 -7.52
N ASP A 129 14.33 -9.75 -7.80
CA ASP A 129 14.14 -10.72 -8.89
C ASP A 129 13.95 -10.09 -10.28
N LEU A 130 13.86 -8.76 -10.37
CA LEU A 130 13.69 -8.02 -11.64
C LEU A 130 15.00 -7.41 -12.17
N SER A 131 16.15 -7.70 -11.54
CA SER A 131 17.44 -7.37 -12.14
C SER A 131 17.68 -8.27 -13.36
N PRO A 132 17.86 -7.72 -14.58
CA PRO A 132 18.28 -8.53 -15.71
C PRO A 132 19.67 -9.08 -15.42
N ALA A 133 19.81 -10.41 -15.47
CA ALA A 133 21.12 -11.04 -15.53
C ALA A 133 21.93 -10.36 -16.64
N GLY A 134 23.13 -9.92 -16.29
CA GLY A 134 23.91 -8.92 -17.01
C GLY A 134 24.12 -9.17 -18.50
N VAL A 135 24.32 -8.05 -19.21
CA VAL A 135 24.99 -7.97 -20.50
C VAL A 135 26.49 -8.16 -20.31
#